data_AF-A0A0A7GGC5-F1
#
_entry.id   AF-A0A0A7GGC5-F1
#
_cell.length_a   1.000
_cell.length_b   1.000
_cell.length_c   1.000
_cell.angle_alpha   90.00
_cell.angle_beta   90.00
_cell.angle_gamma   90.00
#
_symmetry.space_group_name_H-M   'P 1'
#
loop_
_entity.id
_entity.type
_entity.pdbx_description
1 polymer ?
#
loop_
_entity_poly.entity_id
_entity_poly.type
_entity_poly.pdbx_seq_one_letter_code
_entity_poly.pdbx_strand_id
1 'polypeptide(L)'
;MNNLFRILKEDQISVIFGADDVCTRCPHLEDGLCNYEENAEEHIVELDQMAYRLLNVFPGMEISWKDVKNRLPEIMGAWKKFACENCDWRRVCESDDEWNSY
;
A
#
# COMPACT_ATOMS: atom_id res chain seq x y z
N MET A 1 -11.04 -0.51 -12.99
CA MET A 1 -11.74 -0.46 -11.69
C MET A 1 -12.27 -1.80 -11.16
N ASN A 2 -12.49 -2.85 -11.98
CA ASN A 2 -13.06 -4.11 -11.47
C ASN A 2 -12.15 -4.95 -10.54
N ASN A 3 -10.83 -4.76 -10.59
CA ASN A 3 -9.90 -5.55 -9.76
C ASN A 3 -9.93 -5.14 -8.28
N LEU A 4 -10.00 -3.84 -7.98
CA LEU A 4 -10.02 -3.34 -6.60
C LEU A 4 -11.25 -3.87 -5.85
N PHE A 5 -12.42 -3.84 -6.49
CA PHE A 5 -13.66 -4.37 -5.91
C PHE A 5 -13.65 -5.89 -5.73
N ARG A 6 -12.87 -6.63 -6.51
CA ARG A 6 -12.69 -8.09 -6.34
C ARG A 6 -11.89 -8.38 -5.08
N ILE A 7 -10.74 -7.73 -4.91
CA ILE A 7 -9.88 -7.90 -3.72
C ILE A 7 -10.62 -7.47 -2.46
N LEU A 8 -11.38 -6.37 -2.52
CA LEU A 8 -12.22 -5.93 -1.39
C LEU A 8 -13.36 -6.90 -1.04
N LYS A 9 -13.72 -7.82 -1.95
CA LYS A 9 -14.67 -8.92 -1.71
C LYS A 9 -13.99 -10.22 -1.30
N GLU A 10 -12.69 -10.36 -1.56
CA GLU A 10 -11.91 -11.51 -1.12
C GLU A 10 -11.60 -11.34 0.37
N ASP A 11 -11.95 -12.36 1.15
CA ASP A 11 -11.81 -12.34 2.61
C ASP A 11 -10.36 -12.59 3.04
N GLN A 12 -9.50 -13.03 2.12
CA GLN A 12 -8.09 -13.35 2.32
C GLN A 12 -7.25 -12.73 1.20
N ILE A 13 -6.09 -12.20 1.57
CA ILE A 13 -5.09 -11.66 0.67
C ILE A 13 -3.72 -12.28 0.98
N SER A 14 -2.95 -12.51 -0.07
CA SER A 14 -1.57 -12.95 0.03
C SER A 14 -0.64 -11.75 0.05
N VAL A 15 0.25 -11.70 1.03
CA VAL A 15 1.33 -10.70 1.08
C VAL A 15 2.46 -11.23 0.21
N ILE A 16 2.87 -10.46 -0.80
CA ILE A 16 3.94 -10.85 -1.72
C ILE A 16 5.09 -9.84 -1.67
N PHE A 17 6.23 -10.19 -2.27
CA PHE A 17 7.29 -9.24 -2.56
C PHE A 17 7.25 -8.88 -4.05
N GLY A 18 7.34 -7.59 -4.37
CA GLY A 18 7.28 -7.07 -5.74
C GLY A 18 5.85 -6.75 -6.21
N ALA A 19 5.67 -6.66 -7.52
CA ALA A 19 4.44 -6.15 -8.13
C ALA A 19 3.20 -7.01 -7.83
N ASP A 20 2.18 -6.38 -7.23
CA ASP A 20 0.87 -6.97 -6.93
C ASP A 20 -0.13 -6.94 -8.10
N ASP A 21 -1.37 -7.36 -7.82
CA ASP A 21 -2.49 -7.35 -8.77
C ASP A 21 -2.80 -5.96 -9.37
N VAL A 22 -2.40 -4.88 -8.70
CA VAL A 22 -2.56 -3.50 -9.15
C VAL A 22 -1.35 -3.09 -10.00
N CYS A 23 -0.14 -3.30 -9.49
CA CYS A 23 1.12 -2.96 -10.14
C CYS A 23 1.30 -3.71 -11.47
N THR A 24 0.88 -4.98 -11.55
CA THR A 24 0.91 -5.79 -12.79
C THR A 24 0.09 -5.22 -13.95
N ARG A 25 -0.79 -4.24 -13.69
CA ARG A 25 -1.55 -3.51 -14.72
C ARG A 25 -0.97 -2.12 -15.01
N CYS A 26 0.06 -1.69 -14.31
CA CYS A 26 0.67 -0.38 -14.47
C CYS A 26 1.47 -0.31 -15.78
N PRO A 27 1.30 0.74 -16.60
CA PRO A 27 2.09 0.91 -17.82
C PRO A 27 3.57 1.23 -17.55
N HIS A 28 3.93 1.62 -16.31
CA HIS A 28 5.30 1.90 -15.89
C HIS A 28 6.00 0.68 -15.27
N LEU A 29 5.33 -0.48 -15.18
CA LEU A 29 5.98 -1.70 -14.73
C LEU A 29 6.77 -2.31 -15.89
N GLU A 30 8.09 -2.29 -15.79
CA GLU A 30 9.01 -2.84 -16.78
C GLU A 30 9.96 -3.83 -16.10
N ASP A 31 10.08 -5.04 -16.63
CA ASP A 31 10.91 -6.12 -16.07
C ASP A 31 10.68 -6.39 -14.56
N GLY A 32 9.46 -6.14 -14.08
CA GLY A 32 9.06 -6.34 -12.69
C GLY A 32 9.40 -5.17 -11.75
N LEU A 33 9.90 -4.06 -12.27
CA LEU A 33 10.29 -2.87 -11.50
C LEU A 33 9.47 -1.64 -11.93
N CYS A 34 9.24 -0.73 -10.98
CA CYS A 34 8.59 0.54 -11.22
C CYS A 34 9.54 1.52 -11.92
N ASN A 35 9.22 1.90 -13.15
CA ASN A 35 9.98 2.85 -13.97
C ASN A 35 9.21 4.16 -14.19
N TYR A 36 8.44 4.61 -13.18
CA TYR A 36 7.64 5.84 -13.28
C TYR A 36 8.55 7.09 -13.36
N GLU A 37 9.60 7.12 -12.55
CA GLU A 37 10.59 8.19 -12.50
C GLU A 37 11.94 7.65 -11.98
N GLU A 38 12.96 8.51 -11.95
CA GLU A 38 14.27 8.18 -11.39
C GLU A 38 14.12 7.76 -9.92
N ASN A 39 14.69 6.61 -9.55
CA ASN A 39 14.62 6.01 -8.20
C ASN A 39 13.20 5.58 -7.75
N ALA A 40 12.23 5.49 -8.66
CA ALA A 40 10.85 5.11 -8.31
C ALA A 40 10.77 3.72 -7.66
N GLU A 41 11.50 2.73 -8.17
CA GLU A 41 11.52 1.38 -7.60
C GLU A 41 12.05 1.38 -6.17
N GLU A 42 13.15 2.10 -5.90
CA GLU A 42 13.73 2.17 -4.56
C GLU A 42 12.75 2.80 -3.57
N HIS A 43 12.09 3.87 -3.98
CA HIS A 43 11.05 4.52 -3.17
C HIS A 43 9.86 3.59 -2.90
N ILE A 44 9.36 2.87 -3.91
CA ILE A 44 8.27 1.89 -3.74
C ILE A 44 8.70 0.76 -2.77
N VAL A 45 9.90 0.23 -2.93
CA VAL A 45 10.43 -0.82 -2.04
C VAL A 45 10.55 -0.30 -0.59
N GLU A 46 10.97 0.94 -0.38
CA GLU A 46 11.01 1.54 0.96
C GLU A 46 9.63 1.66 1.61
N LEU A 47 8.62 2.08 0.83
CA LEU A 47 7.22 2.16 1.27
C LEU A 47 6.67 0.77 1.63
N ASP A 48 6.89 -0.23 0.78
CA ASP A 48 6.45 -1.61 1.01
C ASP A 48 7.08 -2.18 2.28
N GLN A 49 8.39 -2.01 2.45
CA GLN A 49 9.08 -2.46 3.66
C GLN A 49 8.56 -1.77 4.92
N MET A 50 8.21 -0.48 4.83
CA MET A 50 7.59 0.22 5.96
C MET A 50 6.21 -0.33 6.27
N ALA A 51 5.39 -0.62 5.25
CA ALA A 51 4.08 -1.24 5.42
C ALA A 51 4.20 -2.62 6.07
N TYR A 52 5.14 -3.46 5.63
CA TYR A 52 5.41 -4.77 6.23
C TYR A 52 5.74 -4.67 7.72
N ARG A 53 6.65 -3.75 8.07
CA ARG A 53 7.07 -3.53 9.47
C ARG A 53 5.92 -3.03 10.33
N LEU A 54 5.18 -2.03 9.87
CA LEU A 54 4.09 -1.42 10.64
C LEU A 54 2.92 -2.38 10.82
N LEU A 55 2.50 -3.06 9.76
CA LEU A 55 1.40 -4.03 9.83
C LEU A 55 1.81 -5.36 10.46
N ASN A 56 3.10 -5.56 10.72
CA ASN A 56 3.68 -6.81 11.19
C ASN A 56 3.29 -8.00 10.30
N VAL A 57 3.54 -7.85 9.00
CA VAL A 57 3.29 -8.86 7.96
C VAL A 57 4.58 -9.13 7.19
N PHE A 58 4.62 -10.22 6.43
CA PHE A 58 5.78 -10.61 5.63
C PHE A 58 5.36 -11.33 4.34
N PRO A 59 6.16 -11.25 3.26
CA PRO A 59 5.89 -12.00 2.03
C PRO A 59 5.72 -13.51 2.27
N GLY A 60 4.67 -14.09 1.70
CA GLY A 60 4.24 -15.47 1.92
C GLY A 60 3.19 -15.65 3.04
N MET A 61 2.82 -14.58 3.75
CA MET A 61 1.72 -14.58 4.71
C MET A 61 0.37 -14.46 3.99
N GLU A 62 -0.62 -15.22 4.45
CA GLU A 62 -2.04 -14.98 4.15
C GLU A 62 -2.68 -14.21 5.31
N ILE A 63 -3.45 -13.17 5.00
CA ILE A 63 -4.12 -12.33 6.00
C ILE A 63 -5.49 -11.89 5.48
N SER A 64 -6.46 -11.67 6.39
CA SER A 64 -7.74 -11.09 5.97
C SER A 64 -7.65 -9.59 5.77
N TRP A 65 -8.43 -9.07 4.83
CA TRP A 65 -8.56 -7.62 4.68
C TRP A 65 -9.12 -6.95 5.94
N LYS A 66 -9.99 -7.66 6.67
CA LYS A 66 -10.52 -7.22 7.97
C LYS A 66 -9.40 -7.03 9.00
N ASP A 67 -8.45 -7.95 9.07
CA ASP A 67 -7.32 -7.85 10.02
C ASP A 67 -6.39 -6.69 9.67
N VAL A 68 -6.12 -6.46 8.37
CA VAL A 68 -5.36 -5.29 7.93
C VAL A 68 -6.05 -4.01 8.37
N LYS A 69 -7.36 -3.87 8.08
CA LYS A 69 -8.15 -2.70 8.47
C LYS A 69 -8.14 -2.44 9.97
N ASN A 70 -8.25 -3.48 10.79
CA ASN A 70 -8.22 -3.35 12.24
C ASN A 70 -6.87 -2.83 12.78
N ARG A 71 -5.77 -3.05 12.06
CA ARG A 71 -4.42 -2.59 12.43
C ARG A 71 -4.13 -1.16 11.97
N LEU A 72 -4.87 -0.64 10.98
CA LEU A 72 -4.63 0.71 10.42
C LEU A 72 -4.56 1.79 11.51
N PRO A 73 -5.54 1.94 12.42
CA PRO A 73 -5.53 3.04 13.39
C PRO A 73 -4.23 3.14 14.21
N GLU A 74 -3.64 2.00 14.57
CA GLU A 74 -2.42 1.93 15.39
C GLU A 74 -1.17 2.38 14.61
N ILE A 75 -1.17 2.21 13.29
CA ILE A 75 0.01 2.48 12.45
C ILE A 75 -0.05 3.81 11.72
N MET A 76 -1.25 4.39 11.57
CA MET A 76 -1.46 5.54 10.67
C MET A 76 -0.64 6.77 11.06
N GLY A 77 -0.39 7.02 12.34
CA GLY A 77 0.47 8.13 12.76
C GLY A 77 1.91 8.01 12.23
N ALA A 78 2.49 6.81 12.28
CA ALA A 78 3.82 6.54 11.75
C ALA A 78 3.83 6.55 10.22
N TRP A 79 2.80 5.97 9.60
CA TRP A 79 2.65 5.96 8.14
C TRP A 79 2.53 7.37 7.56
N LYS A 80 1.66 8.22 8.13
CA LYS A 80 1.47 9.62 7.68
C LYS A 80 2.78 10.40 7.70
N LYS A 81 3.58 10.22 8.76
CA LYS A 81 4.87 10.90 8.89
C LYS A 81 5.90 10.43 7.86
N PHE A 82 5.94 9.12 7.57
CA PHE A 82 6.94 8.56 6.67
C PHE A 82 6.53 8.66 5.19
N ALA A 83 5.36 8.12 4.85
CA ALA A 83 4.94 7.93 3.46
C ALA A 83 4.21 9.15 2.88
N CYS A 84 3.55 9.95 3.71
CA CYS A 84 2.60 10.96 3.23
C CYS A 84 3.13 12.39 3.31
N GLU A 85 4.28 12.64 3.93
CA GLU A 85 4.83 13.99 4.10
C GLU A 85 4.99 14.72 2.75
N ASN A 86 5.55 14.03 1.76
CA ASN A 86 5.81 14.54 0.41
C ASN A 86 4.97 13.85 -0.68
N CYS A 87 3.83 13.24 -0.31
CA CYS A 87 2.99 12.52 -1.26
C CYS A 87 2.11 13.48 -2.08
N ASP A 88 2.11 13.33 -3.40
CA ASP A 88 1.30 14.15 -4.33
C ASP A 88 -0.21 14.07 -4.04
N TRP A 89 -0.66 12.94 -3.50
CA TRP A 89 -2.07 12.68 -3.20
C TRP A 89 -2.52 13.20 -1.84
N ARG A 90 -1.61 13.75 -1.03
CA ARG A 90 -1.88 14.18 0.35
C ARG A 90 -3.11 15.09 0.46
N ARG A 91 -3.25 16.06 -0.44
CA ARG A 91 -4.40 17.00 -0.45
C ARG A 91 -5.75 16.30 -0.65
N VAL A 92 -5.76 15.22 -1.43
CA VAL A 92 -6.98 14.42 -1.65
C VAL A 92 -7.32 13.68 -0.36
N CYS A 93 -6.33 13.05 0.27
CA CYS A 93 -6.52 12.34 1.54
C CYS A 93 -6.98 13.27 2.68
N GLU A 94 -6.40 14.46 2.81
CA GLU A 94 -6.77 15.43 3.86
C GLU A 94 -8.23 15.93 3.75
N SER A 95 -8.89 15.75 2.60
CA SER A 95 -10.30 16.07 2.43
C SER A 95 -11.27 14.96 2.87
N ASP A 96 -10.75 13.80 3.26
CA ASP A 96 -11.54 12.63 3.65
C ASP A 96 -11.71 12.52 5.18
N ASP A 97 -12.94 12.22 5.63
CA ASP A 97 -13.28 12.16 7.05
C ASP A 97 -12.62 10.97 7.77
N GLU A 98 -12.51 9.82 7.11
CA GLU A 98 -11.85 8.64 7.67
C GLU A 98 -10.36 8.91 7.84
N TRP A 99 -9.71 9.52 6.83
CA TRP A 99 -8.32 9.95 6.94
C TRP A 99 -8.07 10.86 8.14
N ASN A 100 -8.95 11.83 8.38
CA ASN A 100 -8.83 12.79 9.48
C ASN A 100 -9.16 12.16 10.85
N SER A 101 -9.77 10.98 10.87
CA SER A 101 -10.07 10.24 12.11
C SER A 101 -8.88 9.47 12.67
N TYR A 102 -7.84 9.24 11.85
CA TYR A 102 -6.57 8.62 12.24
C TYR A 102 -5.55 9.63 12.78
#